data_AF-A0A6G3WPU2-F1
#
_entry.id   AF-A0A6G3WPU2-F1
#
_cell.length_a   1.000
_cell.length_b   1.000
_cell.length_c   1.000
_cell.angle_alpha   90.00
_cell.angle_beta   90.00
_cell.angle_gamma   90.00
#
_symmetry.space_group_name_H-M   'P 1'
#
loop_
_entity.id
_entity.type
_entity.pdbx_description
1 polymer ?
#
loop_
_entity_poly.entity_id
_entity_poly.type
_entity_poly.pdbx_seq_one_letter_code
_entity_poly.pdbx_strand_id
1 'polypeptide(L)'
;MPRQYDHLRVLATTVDAWGRALWLICPDAELQPSSYGRPYPQPRSSPYDALLVIDSGGSVREQIWRDMRLRVTQLDALPNGRFVVQGHTAAGDQNAQIIGRDGRRRRGFTMGRAVEFLMADRRHHVWSAYFDEGVYVDPISAAGLVRWDSGGNRQWGYTPPKGGEHIDTVYAFNVEDGVAWANYYPGFPLLEVRTHGGVRLRRTPVAAPAGMAVHEGHVTMLGGDRQPDRLHRCRLTEREAVLVEEARLTLPNGAPLERYARPLGRGRHVYLRGTSPRQWYVMDIRSQREL
;
A
#
# COMPACT_ATOMS: atom_id res chain seq x y z
N MET A 1 -16.67 -0.57 -5.78
CA MET A 1 -16.84 0.50 -6.79
C MET A 1 -18.30 0.52 -7.18
N PRO A 2 -18.93 1.70 -7.25
CA PRO A 2 -20.31 1.80 -7.71
C PRO A 2 -20.50 1.23 -9.12
N ARG A 3 -21.59 0.50 -9.35
CA ARG A 3 -21.87 -0.24 -10.61
C ARG A 3 -21.91 0.67 -11.84
N GLN A 4 -22.28 1.94 -11.69
CA GLN A 4 -22.31 2.90 -12.80
C GLN A 4 -20.96 3.08 -13.50
N TYR A 5 -19.85 2.72 -12.85
CA TYR A 5 -18.50 2.80 -13.39
C TYR A 5 -17.99 1.49 -14.02
N ASP A 6 -18.82 0.45 -14.14
CA ASP A 6 -18.40 -0.88 -14.60
C ASP A 6 -17.91 -0.93 -16.05
N HIS A 7 -18.20 0.08 -16.85
CA HIS A 7 -17.71 0.18 -18.23
C HIS A 7 -16.33 0.87 -18.31
N LEU A 8 -15.92 1.58 -17.25
CA LEU A 8 -14.69 2.38 -17.25
C LEU A 8 -13.47 1.58 -16.75
N ARG A 9 -12.28 2.12 -17.06
CA ARG A 9 -10.98 1.53 -16.71
C ARG A 9 -10.39 2.21 -15.47
N VAL A 10 -10.05 1.39 -14.48
CA VAL A 10 -9.43 1.83 -13.22
C VAL A 10 -7.92 1.85 -13.40
N LEU A 11 -7.30 3.03 -13.37
CA LEU A 11 -5.84 3.19 -13.40
C LEU A 11 -5.19 2.68 -12.12
N ALA A 12 -5.74 3.10 -10.97
CA ALA A 12 -5.21 2.77 -9.66
C ALA A 12 -6.35 2.74 -8.63
N THR A 13 -6.18 1.94 -7.58
CA THR A 13 -7.15 1.82 -6.50
C THR A 13 -6.45 1.52 -5.18
N THR A 14 -7.01 2.01 -4.09
CA THR A 14 -6.49 1.80 -2.73
C THR A 14 -7.65 1.82 -1.72
N VAL A 15 -7.33 1.44 -0.49
CA VAL A 15 -8.10 1.84 0.70
C VAL A 15 -7.22 2.75 1.56
N ASP A 16 -7.71 3.95 1.79
CA ASP A 16 -6.93 4.99 2.48
C ASP A 16 -6.94 4.84 4.01
N ALA A 17 -6.21 5.72 4.70
CA ALA A 17 -6.11 5.71 6.17
C ALA A 17 -7.44 5.97 6.92
N TRP A 18 -8.50 6.39 6.22
CA TRP A 18 -9.85 6.55 6.76
C TRP A 18 -10.75 5.34 6.48
N GLY A 19 -10.23 4.30 5.81
CA GLY A 19 -11.00 3.12 5.42
C GLY A 19 -11.90 3.37 4.20
N ARG A 20 -11.64 4.43 3.42
CA ARG A 20 -12.41 4.74 2.21
C ARG A 20 -11.78 4.02 1.03
N ALA A 21 -12.61 3.44 0.17
CA ALA A 21 -12.13 2.84 -1.07
C ALA A 21 -12.05 3.90 -2.17
N LEU A 22 -10.90 3.99 -2.84
CA LEU A 22 -10.61 4.96 -3.89
C LEU A 22 -10.40 4.24 -5.21
N TRP A 23 -10.99 4.78 -6.29
CA TRP A 23 -10.72 4.35 -7.66
C TRP A 23 -10.39 5.57 -8.50
N LEU A 24 -9.18 5.60 -9.06
CA LEU A 24 -8.80 6.55 -10.09
C LEU A 24 -9.14 5.95 -11.44
N ILE A 25 -10.04 6.61 -12.16
CA ILE A 25 -10.61 6.14 -13.42
C ILE A 25 -10.18 7.08 -14.53
N CYS A 26 -9.80 6.52 -15.67
CA CYS A 26 -9.53 7.30 -16.86
C CYS A 26 -10.48 6.84 -17.98
N PRO A 27 -11.43 7.68 -18.40
CA PRO A 27 -12.44 7.28 -19.38
C PRO A 27 -11.87 6.88 -20.75
N ASP A 28 -10.76 7.49 -21.16
CA ASP A 28 -10.12 7.21 -22.45
C ASP A 28 -9.06 6.09 -22.38
N ALA A 29 -8.85 5.47 -21.22
CA ALA A 29 -7.78 4.49 -21.06
C ALA A 29 -8.07 3.18 -21.80
N GLU A 30 -7.02 2.63 -22.40
CA GLU A 30 -7.02 1.36 -23.10
C GLU A 30 -6.20 0.30 -22.36
N LEU A 31 -6.53 -0.97 -22.57
CA LEU A 31 -5.71 -2.06 -22.05
C LEU A 31 -4.49 -2.25 -22.94
N GLN A 32 -3.31 -2.07 -22.36
CA GLN A 32 -2.05 -2.36 -23.02
C GLN A 32 -1.61 -3.78 -22.64
N PRO A 33 -1.07 -4.55 -23.60
CA PRO A 33 -0.48 -5.84 -23.30
C PRO A 33 0.70 -5.68 -22.34
N SER A 34 0.88 -6.66 -21.47
CA SER A 34 2.07 -6.76 -20.61
C SER A 34 2.86 -8.00 -21.00
N SER A 35 4.17 -7.87 -21.19
CA SER A 35 5.07 -9.01 -21.41
C SER A 35 5.07 -9.97 -20.21
N TYR A 36 4.77 -9.45 -19.02
CA TYR A 36 4.66 -10.21 -17.78
C TYR A 36 3.34 -9.86 -17.08
N GLY A 37 2.44 -10.84 -16.93
CA GLY A 37 1.19 -10.67 -16.17
C GLY A 37 -0.02 -10.19 -17.00
N ARG A 38 -0.94 -9.50 -16.34
CA ARG A 38 -2.22 -9.07 -16.95
C ARG A 38 -2.07 -7.75 -17.71
N PRO A 39 -2.88 -7.51 -18.75
CA PRO A 39 -2.97 -6.19 -19.37
C PRO A 39 -3.25 -5.11 -18.33
N TYR A 40 -2.65 -3.94 -18.51
CA TYR A 40 -2.83 -2.80 -17.62
C TYR A 40 -3.48 -1.63 -18.37
N PRO A 41 -4.33 -0.82 -17.71
CA PRO A 41 -4.94 0.33 -18.33
C PRO A 41 -3.95 1.47 -18.47
N GLN A 42 -3.93 2.10 -19.63
CA GLN A 42 -3.09 3.26 -19.95
C GLN A 42 -3.93 4.34 -20.64
N PRO A 43 -3.84 5.61 -20.20
CA PRO A 43 -4.45 6.74 -20.90
C PRO A 43 -3.95 6.83 -22.36
N ARG A 44 -4.84 7.16 -23.29
CA ARG A 44 -4.49 7.31 -24.72
C ARG A 44 -3.60 8.53 -24.99
N SER A 45 -3.73 9.56 -24.15
CA SER A 45 -3.05 10.83 -24.31
C SER A 45 -2.35 11.26 -23.02
N SER A 46 -1.39 12.18 -23.15
CA SER A 46 -0.76 12.86 -22.02
C SER A 46 -0.55 14.34 -22.40
N PRO A 47 -1.04 15.30 -21.61
CA PRO A 47 -1.78 15.11 -20.35
C PRO A 47 -3.17 14.50 -20.55
N TYR A 48 -3.75 13.95 -19.49
CA TYR A 48 -5.12 13.40 -19.47
C TYR A 48 -5.90 13.86 -18.23
N ASP A 49 -7.23 13.75 -18.29
CA ASP A 49 -8.10 13.98 -17.15
C ASP A 49 -8.54 12.64 -16.54
N ALA A 50 -8.70 12.60 -15.22
CA ALA A 50 -9.12 11.40 -14.50
C ALA A 50 -10.26 11.70 -13.53
N LEU A 51 -11.14 10.73 -13.34
CA LEU A 51 -12.19 10.75 -12.33
C LEU A 51 -11.74 9.95 -11.11
N LEU A 52 -11.58 10.62 -9.97
CA LEU A 52 -11.47 9.94 -8.69
C LEU A 52 -12.88 9.69 -8.12
N VAL A 53 -13.16 8.42 -7.84
CA VAL A 53 -14.35 7.97 -7.12
C VAL A 53 -13.93 7.52 -5.73
N ILE A 54 -14.56 8.07 -4.70
CA ILE A 54 -14.31 7.76 -3.28
C ILE A 54 -15.60 7.19 -2.69
N ASP A 55 -15.54 5.97 -2.16
CA ASP A 55 -16.65 5.33 -1.45
C ASP A 55 -16.32 5.24 0.03
N SER A 56 -17.18 5.85 0.85
CA SER A 56 -17.10 5.88 2.31
C SER A 56 -18.30 5.14 2.91
N GLY A 57 -18.31 3.81 2.77
CA GLY A 57 -19.38 2.98 3.32
C GLY A 57 -20.75 3.21 2.66
N GLY A 58 -20.77 3.42 1.34
CA GLY A 58 -21.97 3.68 0.54
C GLY A 58 -22.16 5.15 0.17
N SER A 59 -21.52 6.08 0.89
CA SER A 59 -21.48 7.49 0.50
C SER A 59 -20.41 7.70 -0.57
N VAL A 60 -20.84 7.97 -1.81
CA VAL A 60 -19.96 8.16 -2.96
C VAL A 60 -19.68 9.65 -3.18
N ARG A 61 -18.41 9.98 -3.38
CA ARG A 61 -17.96 11.31 -3.81
C ARG A 61 -17.07 11.19 -5.04
N GLU A 62 -17.24 12.14 -5.94
CA GLU A 62 -16.46 12.25 -7.17
C GLU A 62 -15.57 13.50 -7.15
N GLN A 63 -14.44 13.40 -7.84
CA GLN A 63 -13.56 14.53 -8.08
C GLN A 63 -12.84 14.36 -9.43
N ILE A 64 -12.92 15.37 -10.29
CA ILE A 64 -12.16 15.41 -11.53
C ILE A 64 -10.75 15.91 -11.24
N TRP A 65 -9.76 15.15 -11.64
CA TRP A 65 -8.35 15.53 -11.66
C TRP A 65 -7.96 15.91 -13.07
N ARG A 66 -7.29 17.05 -13.22
CA ARG A 66 -6.99 17.64 -14.53
C ARG A 66 -5.51 17.67 -14.82
N ASP A 67 -5.18 17.61 -16.10
CA ASP A 67 -3.82 17.78 -16.62
C ASP A 67 -2.81 16.77 -16.01
N MET A 68 -3.27 15.54 -15.78
CA MET A 68 -2.45 14.46 -15.23
C MET A 68 -1.37 14.05 -16.24
N ARG A 69 -0.11 14.09 -15.81
CA ARG A 69 1.06 13.73 -16.64
C ARG A 69 1.73 12.42 -16.22
N LEU A 70 1.37 11.91 -15.04
CA LEU A 70 1.80 10.60 -14.57
C LEU A 70 0.83 9.55 -15.08
N ARG A 71 1.31 8.45 -15.65
CA ARG A 71 0.55 7.20 -15.70
C ARG A 71 0.50 6.63 -14.29
N VAL A 72 -0.56 6.98 -13.54
CA VAL A 72 -0.68 6.67 -12.12
C VAL A 72 -0.85 5.16 -11.93
N THR A 73 -0.03 4.59 -11.05
CA THR A 73 -0.05 3.19 -10.65
C THR A 73 -0.49 3.03 -9.19
N GLN A 74 -0.20 4.03 -8.36
CA GLN A 74 -0.55 4.04 -6.94
C GLN A 74 -1.05 5.41 -6.52
N LEU A 75 -1.98 5.44 -5.57
CA LEU A 75 -2.46 6.67 -4.95
C LEU A 75 -2.78 6.44 -3.48
N ASP A 76 -2.79 7.52 -2.71
CA ASP A 76 -3.39 7.54 -1.38
C ASP A 76 -3.92 8.94 -1.02
N ALA A 77 -4.86 8.98 -0.08
CA ALA A 77 -5.42 10.22 0.44
C ALA A 77 -4.50 10.84 1.50
N LEU A 78 -4.44 12.17 1.46
CA LEU A 78 -3.76 13.00 2.46
C LEU A 78 -4.81 13.84 3.22
N PRO A 79 -4.47 14.36 4.40
CA PRO A 79 -5.36 15.27 5.11
C PRO A 79 -5.68 16.52 4.28
N ASN A 80 -6.79 17.16 4.60
CA ASN A 80 -7.33 18.36 3.93
C ASN A 80 -7.77 18.12 2.47
N GLY A 81 -8.17 16.89 2.14
CA GLY A 81 -8.69 16.52 0.81
C GLY A 81 -7.64 16.54 -0.28
N ARG A 82 -6.35 16.40 0.07
CA ARG A 82 -5.25 16.26 -0.88
C ARG A 82 -4.97 14.78 -1.14
N PHE A 83 -4.15 14.50 -2.14
CA PHE A 83 -3.75 13.14 -2.49
C PHE A 83 -2.29 13.09 -2.87
N VAL A 84 -1.66 11.94 -2.65
CA VAL A 84 -0.36 11.60 -3.23
C VAL A 84 -0.58 10.55 -4.31
N VAL A 85 0.09 10.70 -5.43
CA VAL A 85 0.08 9.73 -6.52
C VAL A 85 1.52 9.37 -6.89
N GLN A 86 1.71 8.13 -7.30
CA GLN A 86 2.94 7.64 -7.88
C GLN A 86 2.61 6.95 -9.22
N GLY A 87 3.52 7.07 -10.17
CA GLY A 87 3.33 6.55 -11.51
C GLY A 87 4.55 6.69 -12.38
N HIS A 88 4.35 6.60 -13.69
CA HIS A 88 5.43 6.76 -14.68
C HIS A 88 5.24 8.03 -15.50
N THR A 89 6.33 8.73 -15.80
CA THR A 89 6.38 9.80 -16.80
C THR A 89 7.20 9.34 -18.00
N ALA A 90 6.98 9.92 -19.17
CA ALA A 90 7.80 9.65 -20.36
C ALA A 90 9.27 10.06 -20.16
N ALA A 91 9.52 11.14 -19.40
CA ALA A 91 10.86 11.62 -19.09
C ALA A 91 11.58 10.77 -18.02
N GLY A 92 10.86 9.93 -17.26
CA GLY A 92 11.42 9.19 -16.12
C GLY A 92 11.61 10.04 -14.85
N ASP A 93 11.57 11.36 -14.99
CA ASP A 93 11.80 12.32 -13.91
C ASP A 93 10.50 12.61 -13.13
N GLN A 94 10.59 12.81 -11.81
CA GLN A 94 9.47 13.10 -10.90
C GLN A 94 8.27 12.14 -11.00
N ASN A 95 8.48 10.92 -10.53
CA ASN A 95 7.50 9.85 -10.59
C ASN A 95 6.40 9.90 -9.50
N ALA A 96 6.33 10.98 -8.71
CA ALA A 96 5.27 11.21 -7.74
C ALA A 96 4.75 12.66 -7.75
N GLN A 97 3.48 12.84 -7.39
CA GLN A 97 2.82 14.15 -7.34
C GLN A 97 1.90 14.30 -6.13
N ILE A 98 1.77 15.54 -5.65
CA ILE A 98 0.74 15.95 -4.71
C ILE A 98 -0.40 16.60 -5.49
N ILE A 99 -1.60 16.08 -5.34
CA ILE A 99 -2.83 16.61 -5.94
C ILE A 99 -3.63 17.38 -4.89
N GLY A 100 -4.10 18.56 -5.25
CA GLY A 100 -4.93 19.41 -4.40
C GLY A 100 -6.37 18.94 -4.31
N ARG A 101 -7.11 19.51 -3.36
CA ARG A 101 -8.56 19.31 -3.19
C ARG A 101 -9.41 19.74 -4.40
N ASP A 102 -8.84 20.54 -5.29
CA ASP A 102 -9.42 21.00 -6.55
C ASP A 102 -9.07 20.09 -7.74
N GLY A 103 -8.35 19.00 -7.51
CA GLY A 103 -7.94 18.04 -8.54
C GLY A 103 -6.78 18.52 -9.41
N ARG A 104 -6.05 19.57 -9.00
CA ARG A 104 -4.88 20.08 -9.72
C ARG A 104 -3.58 19.66 -9.04
N ARG A 105 -2.55 19.41 -9.85
CA ARG A 105 -1.18 19.20 -9.35
C ARG A 105 -0.71 20.40 -8.53
N ARG A 106 -0.15 20.13 -7.35
CA ARG A 106 0.50 21.12 -6.48
C ARG A 106 2.01 21.02 -6.51
N ARG A 107 2.55 19.80 -6.54
CA ARG A 107 3.99 19.53 -6.59
C ARG A 107 4.26 18.21 -7.27
N GLY A 108 5.37 18.11 -8.01
CA GLY A 108 5.97 16.84 -8.41
C GLY A 108 7.29 16.64 -7.69
N PHE A 109 7.66 15.39 -7.46
CA PHE A 109 8.91 15.01 -6.78
C PHE A 109 9.32 13.59 -7.19
N THR A 110 10.58 13.25 -6.95
CA THR A 110 11.11 11.91 -7.20
C THR A 110 10.95 11.07 -5.94
N MET A 111 10.24 9.95 -6.05
CA MET A 111 10.01 8.97 -4.98
C MET A 111 10.91 7.74 -5.11
N GLY A 112 11.82 7.70 -6.09
CA GLY A 112 12.72 6.56 -6.34
C GLY A 112 12.13 5.53 -7.30
N ARG A 113 12.86 4.45 -7.58
CA ARG A 113 12.46 3.37 -8.52
C ARG A 113 11.89 2.15 -7.80
N ALA A 114 11.11 1.33 -8.51
CA ALA A 114 10.47 0.12 -7.99
C ALA A 114 9.70 0.33 -6.68
N VAL A 115 8.84 1.37 -6.65
CA VAL A 115 7.93 1.63 -5.53
C VAL A 115 6.91 0.49 -5.46
N GLU A 116 7.00 -0.30 -4.40
CA GLU A 116 6.11 -1.44 -4.17
C GLU A 116 4.86 -1.03 -3.38
N PHE A 117 5.04 -0.15 -2.38
CA PHE A 117 3.93 0.42 -1.60
C PHE A 117 4.02 1.93 -1.54
N LEU A 118 2.86 2.59 -1.60
CA LEU A 118 2.66 4.00 -1.31
C LEU A 118 1.48 4.11 -0.35
N MET A 119 1.75 4.55 0.89
CA MET A 119 0.73 4.62 1.93
C MET A 119 0.91 5.89 2.77
N ALA A 120 -0.16 6.67 2.89
CA ALA A 120 -0.24 7.82 3.76
C ALA A 120 -0.98 7.48 5.07
N ASP A 121 -0.73 8.28 6.11
CA ASP A 121 -1.50 8.28 7.34
C ASP A 121 -2.30 9.59 7.51
N ARG A 122 -3.10 9.67 8.58
CA ARG A 122 -3.94 10.86 8.85
C ARG A 122 -3.15 12.01 9.47
N ARG A 123 -1.87 11.80 9.77
CA ARG A 123 -0.95 12.74 10.43
C ARG A 123 0.07 13.35 9.48
N HIS A 124 -0.27 13.43 8.19
CA HIS A 124 0.55 14.05 7.16
C HIS A 124 1.87 13.32 6.86
N HIS A 125 1.98 12.04 7.23
CA HIS A 125 3.10 11.21 6.81
C HIS A 125 2.73 10.40 5.57
N VAL A 126 3.70 10.25 4.68
CA VAL A 126 3.63 9.37 3.52
C VAL A 126 4.79 8.39 3.63
N TRP A 127 4.54 7.14 3.30
CA TRP A 127 5.51 6.07 3.32
C TRP A 127 5.61 5.43 1.95
N SER A 128 6.84 5.20 1.50
CA SER A 128 7.13 4.39 0.33
C SER A 128 8.04 3.23 0.70
N ALA A 129 7.70 2.04 0.23
CA ALA A 129 8.52 0.84 0.35
C ALA A 129 8.86 0.31 -1.04
N TYR A 130 10.01 -0.34 -1.16
CA TYR A 130 10.61 -0.67 -2.45
C TYR A 130 10.87 -2.17 -2.63
N PHE A 131 10.95 -2.57 -3.89
CA PHE A 131 11.42 -3.88 -4.35
C PHE A 131 12.92 -3.82 -4.69
N ASP A 132 13.57 -4.98 -4.76
CA ASP A 132 15.02 -5.13 -4.97
C ASP A 132 15.55 -4.33 -6.17
N GLU A 133 14.85 -4.37 -7.30
CA GLU A 133 15.18 -3.64 -8.52
C GLU A 133 15.42 -2.16 -8.28
N GLY A 134 14.70 -1.56 -7.33
CA GLY A 134 14.89 -0.17 -6.93
C GLY A 134 16.02 -0.02 -5.93
N VAL A 135 16.03 -0.86 -4.89
CA VAL A 135 17.03 -0.83 -3.81
C VAL A 135 18.46 -0.84 -4.34
N TYR A 136 18.74 -1.67 -5.34
CA TYR A 136 20.10 -1.84 -5.87
C TYR A 136 20.55 -0.78 -6.87
N VAL A 137 19.65 0.10 -7.37
CA VAL A 137 19.97 1.02 -8.48
C VAL A 137 19.59 2.47 -8.26
N ASP A 138 18.74 2.78 -7.27
CA ASP A 138 18.24 4.13 -7.02
C ASP A 138 18.59 4.61 -5.60
N PRO A 139 19.24 5.78 -5.43
CA PRO A 139 19.67 6.28 -4.11
C PRO A 139 18.54 6.58 -3.11
N ILE A 140 17.32 6.83 -3.57
CA ILE A 140 16.17 7.01 -2.68
C ILE A 140 15.68 5.62 -2.27
N SER A 141 15.50 4.73 -3.25
CA SER A 141 15.02 3.37 -3.03
C SER A 141 16.00 2.52 -2.25
N ALA A 142 17.30 2.82 -2.22
CA ALA A 142 18.33 2.07 -1.50
C ALA A 142 18.08 1.95 0.01
N ALA A 143 17.23 2.82 0.59
CA ALA A 143 16.78 2.66 1.96
C ALA A 143 15.76 1.51 2.13
N GLY A 144 15.07 1.09 1.08
CA GLY A 144 14.01 0.07 1.07
C GLY A 144 12.70 0.47 1.75
N LEU A 145 12.75 1.39 2.72
CA LEU A 145 11.59 2.07 3.31
C LEU A 145 11.93 3.55 3.56
N VAL A 146 11.08 4.45 3.08
CA VAL A 146 11.27 5.91 3.18
C VAL A 146 10.00 6.56 3.70
N ARG A 147 10.17 7.57 4.57
CA ARG A 147 9.09 8.44 5.04
C ARG A 147 9.24 9.83 4.44
N TRP A 148 8.12 10.38 4.04
CA TRP A 148 7.96 11.73 3.51
C TRP A 148 6.93 12.49 4.35
N ASP A 149 6.92 13.81 4.20
CA ASP A 149 5.77 14.61 4.60
C ASP A 149 4.71 14.69 3.48
N SER A 150 3.53 15.20 3.82
CA SER A 150 2.43 15.44 2.86
C SER A 150 2.71 16.54 1.82
N GLY A 151 3.89 17.15 1.84
CA GLY A 151 4.41 18.04 0.82
C GLY A 151 5.37 17.34 -0.16
N GLY A 152 5.70 16.06 0.05
CA GLY A 152 6.64 15.31 -0.78
C GLY A 152 8.11 15.55 -0.43
N ASN A 153 8.44 16.09 0.76
CA ASN A 153 9.83 16.14 1.22
C ASN A 153 10.19 14.85 1.95
N ARG A 154 11.36 14.28 1.66
CA ARG A 154 11.91 13.13 2.39
C ARG A 154 12.25 13.56 3.82
N GLN A 155 11.73 12.84 4.80
CA GLN A 155 11.91 13.11 6.23
C GLN A 155 12.74 12.05 6.94
N TRP A 156 12.79 10.83 6.39
CA TRP A 156 13.54 9.71 6.96
C TRP A 156 13.72 8.60 5.90
N GLY A 157 14.78 7.82 5.99
CA GLY A 157 14.93 6.55 5.28
C GLY A 157 15.54 5.52 6.21
N TYR A 158 15.18 4.26 6.02
CA TYR A 158 15.70 3.17 6.84
C TYR A 158 17.22 3.10 6.74
N THR A 159 17.83 2.90 7.89
CA THR A 159 19.24 2.56 8.05
C THR A 159 19.26 1.41 9.04
N PRO A 160 19.92 0.28 8.71
CA PRO A 160 19.94 -0.88 9.58
C PRO A 160 20.50 -0.52 10.96
N PRO A 161 19.81 -0.87 12.06
CA PRO A 161 20.42 -0.80 13.38
C PRO A 161 21.58 -1.81 13.46
N LYS A 162 22.44 -1.69 14.47
CA LYS A 162 23.56 -2.62 14.66
C LYS A 162 23.05 -4.07 14.73
N GLY A 163 23.56 -4.92 13.84
CA GLY A 163 23.16 -6.33 13.72
C GLY A 163 21.85 -6.56 12.96
N GLY A 164 21.21 -5.51 12.44
CA GLY A 164 20.13 -5.59 11.47
C GLY A 164 20.66 -5.57 10.03
N GLU A 165 19.86 -6.09 9.12
CA GLU A 165 20.19 -6.12 7.68
C GLU A 165 19.53 -4.94 6.94
N HIS A 166 20.08 -4.61 5.77
CA HIS A 166 19.43 -3.72 4.81
C HIS A 166 18.11 -4.30 4.35
N ILE A 167 17.22 -3.44 3.83
CA ILE A 167 15.99 -3.91 3.19
C ILE A 167 16.31 -4.13 1.72
N ASP A 168 16.15 -5.36 1.26
CA ASP A 168 16.18 -5.71 -0.17
C ASP A 168 14.77 -5.57 -0.75
N THR A 169 13.77 -6.20 -0.11
CA THR A 169 12.39 -6.21 -0.60
C THR A 169 11.41 -6.19 0.56
N VAL A 170 10.41 -5.29 0.52
CA VAL A 170 9.28 -5.31 1.46
C VAL A 170 8.17 -6.25 0.95
N TYR A 171 7.83 -7.26 1.75
CA TYR A 171 6.85 -8.29 1.42
C TYR A 171 5.44 -7.95 1.91
N ALA A 172 5.34 -7.50 3.16
CA ALA A 172 4.10 -7.01 3.75
C ALA A 172 4.30 -5.63 4.35
N PHE A 173 3.29 -4.76 4.21
CA PHE A 173 3.34 -3.39 4.71
C PHE A 173 2.03 -2.99 5.39
N ASN A 174 2.14 -2.27 6.50
CA ASN A 174 0.99 -1.74 7.23
C ASN A 174 1.31 -0.33 7.76
N VAL A 175 0.37 0.60 7.56
CA VAL A 175 0.50 1.98 8.06
C VAL A 175 -0.72 2.34 8.91
N GLU A 176 -0.44 2.85 10.11
CA GLU A 176 -1.38 3.53 10.98
C GLU A 176 -0.79 4.91 11.36
N ASP A 177 -1.59 5.77 12.01
CA ASP A 177 -1.17 7.10 12.42
C ASP A 177 0.12 7.10 13.23
N GLY A 178 1.19 7.59 12.61
CA GLY A 178 2.48 7.75 13.23
C GLY A 178 3.30 6.47 13.36
N VAL A 179 2.87 5.33 12.77
CA VAL A 179 3.63 4.09 12.76
C VAL A 179 3.50 3.33 11.45
N ALA A 180 4.62 2.87 10.92
CA ALA A 180 4.68 1.93 9.80
C ALA A 180 5.28 0.61 10.26
N TRP A 181 4.73 -0.48 9.76
CA TRP A 181 5.23 -1.83 9.97
C TRP A 181 5.63 -2.42 8.62
N ALA A 182 6.75 -3.12 8.56
CA ALA A 182 7.19 -3.84 7.37
C ALA A 182 7.70 -5.24 7.73
N ASN A 183 7.37 -6.23 6.91
CA ASN A 183 8.14 -7.48 6.83
C ASN A 183 8.99 -7.41 5.56
N TYR A 184 10.28 -7.69 5.66
CA TYR A 184 11.21 -7.50 4.54
C TYR A 184 12.24 -8.61 4.43
N TYR A 185 12.75 -8.87 3.24
CA TYR A 185 13.91 -9.72 2.99
C TYR A 185 15.20 -8.86 3.06
N PRO A 186 16.34 -9.39 3.56
CA PRO A 186 16.58 -10.73 4.10
C PRO A 186 16.04 -10.98 5.52
N GLY A 187 15.94 -12.27 5.87
CA GLY A 187 15.61 -12.75 7.23
C GLY A 187 14.14 -12.60 7.65
N PHE A 188 13.31 -11.90 6.89
CA PHE A 188 11.89 -11.67 7.19
C PHE A 188 11.60 -11.15 8.62
N PRO A 189 12.38 -10.19 9.17
CA PRO A 189 12.02 -9.59 10.45
C PRO A 189 10.78 -8.70 10.29
N LEU A 190 10.09 -8.48 11.41
CA LEU A 190 9.06 -7.46 11.54
C LEU A 190 9.70 -6.16 12.03
N LEU A 191 9.72 -5.17 11.15
CA LEU A 191 10.12 -3.81 11.44
C LEU A 191 8.93 -2.99 11.92
N GLU A 192 9.12 -2.27 13.02
CA GLU A 192 8.24 -1.22 13.52
C GLU A 192 8.98 0.11 13.43
N VAL A 193 8.42 1.09 12.73
CA VAL A 193 8.97 2.44 12.60
C VAL A 193 7.96 3.46 13.10
N ARG A 194 8.30 4.15 14.18
CA ARG A 194 7.51 5.23 14.75
C ARG A 194 8.02 6.57 14.28
N THR A 195 7.08 7.45 13.96
CA THR A 195 7.37 8.79 13.43
C THR A 195 8.13 9.71 14.38
N HIS A 196 8.09 9.42 15.69
CA HIS A 196 8.87 10.09 16.73
C HIS A 196 10.27 9.48 16.94
N GLY A 197 10.76 8.64 16.01
CA GLY A 197 12.13 8.14 15.99
C GLY A 197 12.35 6.73 16.53
N GLY A 198 11.32 6.05 17.03
CA GLY A 198 11.45 4.67 17.49
C GLY A 198 11.57 3.68 16.33
N VAL A 199 12.61 2.85 16.32
CA VAL A 199 12.77 1.74 15.37
C VAL A 199 12.95 0.45 16.15
N ARG A 200 12.19 -0.59 15.84
CA ARG A 200 12.28 -1.89 16.50
C ARG A 200 12.20 -3.02 15.48
N LEU A 201 13.17 -3.92 15.54
CA LEU A 201 13.19 -5.16 14.77
C LEU A 201 12.78 -6.33 15.67
N ARG A 202 11.92 -7.19 15.14
CA ARG A 202 11.50 -8.42 15.80
C ARG A 202 11.70 -9.60 14.86
N ARG A 203 12.18 -10.72 15.39
CA ARG A 203 12.12 -11.99 14.65
C ARG A 203 10.67 -12.39 14.42
N THR A 204 10.41 -13.08 13.31
CA THR A 204 9.08 -13.58 12.99
C THR A 204 9.18 -15.07 12.62
N PRO A 205 8.14 -15.87 12.91
CA PRO A 205 8.08 -17.26 12.48
C PRO A 205 7.54 -17.40 11.05
N VAL A 206 7.19 -16.30 10.38
CA VAL A 206 6.52 -16.29 9.09
C VAL A 206 7.45 -15.66 8.06
N ALA A 207 7.97 -16.48 7.15
CA ALA A 207 8.76 -16.00 6.03
C ALA A 207 7.85 -15.49 4.91
N ALA A 208 8.19 -14.34 4.34
CA ALA A 208 7.53 -13.74 3.17
C ALA A 208 5.97 -13.64 3.25
N PRO A 209 5.37 -13.11 4.34
CA PRO A 209 3.94 -12.84 4.38
C PRO A 209 3.54 -11.85 3.28
N ALA A 210 2.35 -12.04 2.71
CA ALA A 210 1.80 -11.16 1.68
C ALA A 210 1.12 -9.91 2.26
N GLY A 211 0.59 -10.00 3.48
CA GLY A 211 -0.11 -8.90 4.15
C GLY A 211 -0.06 -9.02 5.66
N MET A 212 -0.36 -7.93 6.36
CA MET A 212 -0.48 -7.98 7.82
C MET A 212 -1.40 -6.91 8.40
N ALA A 213 -2.01 -7.24 9.53
CA ALA A 213 -2.72 -6.32 10.41
C ALA A 213 -2.06 -6.30 11.80
N VAL A 214 -2.07 -5.15 12.46
CA VAL A 214 -1.50 -4.96 13.79
C VAL A 214 -2.55 -4.35 14.70
N HIS A 215 -2.74 -4.93 15.88
CA HIS A 215 -3.70 -4.44 16.87
C HIS A 215 -3.30 -4.91 18.27
N GLU A 216 -3.33 -4.01 19.26
CA GLU A 216 -3.18 -4.33 20.69
C GLU A 216 -2.10 -5.39 21.02
N GLY A 217 -0.86 -5.10 20.63
CA GLY A 217 0.27 -5.99 20.92
C GLY A 217 0.27 -7.31 20.12
N HIS A 218 -0.56 -7.43 19.10
CA HIS A 218 -0.61 -8.57 18.19
C HIS A 218 -0.38 -8.13 16.75
N VAL A 219 0.15 -9.06 15.95
CA VAL A 219 0.21 -8.96 14.50
C VAL A 219 -0.42 -10.23 13.92
N THR A 220 -1.30 -10.06 12.95
CA THR A 220 -1.81 -11.17 12.12
C THR A 220 -1.20 -11.04 10.74
N MET A 221 -0.43 -12.04 10.33
CA MET A 221 0.20 -12.11 9.01
C MET A 221 -0.60 -13.03 8.11
N LEU A 222 -0.83 -12.62 6.86
CA LEU A 222 -1.49 -13.38 5.81
C LEU A 222 -0.44 -13.86 4.81
N GLY A 223 -0.51 -15.13 4.43
CA GLY A 223 0.39 -15.75 3.48
C GLY A 223 1.67 -16.29 4.14
N GLY A 224 2.74 -16.35 3.36
CA GLY A 224 4.03 -16.93 3.77
C GLY A 224 4.21 -18.36 3.27
N ASP A 225 5.46 -18.80 3.15
CA ASP A 225 5.85 -20.18 2.73
C ASP A 225 4.98 -20.82 1.63
N ARG A 226 4.63 -20.02 0.60
CA ARG A 226 3.77 -20.42 -0.53
C ARG A 226 2.35 -20.89 -0.14
N GLN A 227 1.85 -20.47 1.01
CA GLN A 227 0.50 -20.74 1.53
C GLN A 227 -0.34 -19.45 1.54
N PRO A 228 -0.93 -19.05 0.41
CA PRO A 228 -1.51 -17.72 0.24
C PRO A 228 -2.71 -17.42 1.17
N ASP A 229 -3.39 -18.43 1.66
CA ASP A 229 -4.59 -18.30 2.49
C ASP A 229 -4.32 -18.45 4.00
N ARG A 230 -3.08 -18.73 4.41
CA ARG A 230 -2.78 -18.97 5.83
C ARG A 230 -2.71 -17.67 6.61
N LEU A 231 -3.32 -17.68 7.79
CA LEU A 231 -3.24 -16.62 8.78
C LEU A 231 -2.38 -17.10 9.95
N HIS A 232 -1.46 -16.23 10.37
CA HIS A 232 -0.61 -16.45 11.53
C HIS A 232 -0.81 -15.30 12.49
N ARG A 233 -1.51 -15.55 13.60
CA ARG A 233 -1.69 -14.57 14.66
C ARG A 233 -0.56 -14.72 15.67
N CYS A 234 0.20 -13.65 15.85
CA CYS A 234 1.36 -13.61 16.72
C CYS A 234 1.21 -12.53 17.79
N ARG A 235 1.64 -12.83 19.01
CA ARG A 235 1.80 -11.86 20.09
C ARG A 235 3.18 -11.19 19.99
N LEU A 236 3.22 -9.87 20.04
CA LEU A 236 4.44 -9.10 19.98
C LEU A 236 5.12 -9.04 21.34
N THR A 237 6.41 -9.36 21.38
CA THR A 237 7.30 -9.11 22.52
C THR A 237 8.24 -7.95 22.19
N GLU A 238 9.27 -7.73 23.00
CA GLU A 238 10.33 -6.78 22.65
C GLU A 238 11.18 -7.23 21.45
N ARG A 239 11.41 -8.55 21.31
CA ARG A 239 12.42 -9.10 20.38
C ARG A 239 11.85 -9.97 19.26
N GLU A 240 10.60 -10.39 19.37
CA GLU A 240 9.99 -11.34 18.44
C GLU A 240 8.47 -11.22 18.39
N ALA A 241 7.89 -11.70 17.30
CA ALA A 241 6.48 -12.06 17.20
C ALA A 241 6.36 -13.56 17.51
N VAL A 242 5.66 -13.93 18.58
CA VAL A 242 5.47 -15.32 19.00
C VAL A 242 4.15 -15.83 18.44
N LEU A 243 4.17 -16.91 17.65
CA LEU A 243 2.97 -17.51 17.10
C LEU A 243 2.03 -17.96 18.24
N VAL A 244 0.75 -17.59 18.13
CA VAL A 244 -0.31 -17.94 19.08
C VAL A 244 -1.32 -18.86 18.43
N GLU A 245 -1.71 -18.55 17.20
CA GLU A 245 -2.80 -19.21 16.50
C GLU A 245 -2.57 -19.18 14.98
N GLU A 246 -3.05 -20.23 14.31
CA GLU A 246 -3.08 -20.30 12.86
C GLU A 246 -4.50 -20.60 12.37
N ALA A 247 -4.86 -20.01 11.24
CA ALA A 247 -6.14 -20.22 10.59
C ALA A 247 -6.00 -20.18 9.07
N ARG A 248 -7.07 -20.51 8.35
CA ARG A 248 -7.17 -20.28 6.91
C ARG A 248 -8.21 -19.19 6.64
N LEU A 249 -7.83 -18.22 5.82
CA LEU A 249 -8.72 -17.16 5.37
C LEU A 249 -9.53 -17.66 4.17
N THR A 250 -10.85 -17.54 4.28
CA THR A 250 -11.78 -17.79 3.17
C THR A 250 -12.41 -16.48 2.72
N LEU A 251 -12.94 -16.48 1.49
CA LEU A 251 -13.84 -15.43 1.03
C LEU A 251 -15.16 -15.47 1.81
N PRO A 252 -15.94 -14.38 1.86
CA PRO A 252 -17.20 -14.34 2.62
C PRO A 252 -18.23 -15.41 2.22
N ASN A 253 -18.14 -15.96 1.01
CA ASN A 253 -18.97 -17.07 0.53
C ASN A 253 -18.40 -18.46 0.91
N GLY A 254 -17.36 -18.52 1.75
CA GLY A 254 -16.67 -19.75 2.15
C GLY A 254 -15.65 -20.28 1.14
N ALA A 255 -15.52 -19.67 -0.05
CA ALA A 255 -14.60 -20.15 -1.06
C ALA A 255 -13.12 -19.95 -0.63
N PRO A 256 -12.21 -20.85 -1.02
CA PRO A 256 -10.78 -20.70 -0.74
C PRO A 256 -10.18 -19.41 -1.32
N LEU A 257 -9.21 -18.82 -0.61
CA LEU A 257 -8.48 -17.65 -1.06
C LEU A 257 -7.25 -18.08 -1.90
N GLU A 258 -7.46 -18.38 -3.18
CA GLU A 258 -6.38 -18.93 -4.03
C GLU A 258 -5.49 -17.85 -4.67
N ARG A 259 -6.09 -16.71 -5.06
CA ARG A 259 -5.40 -15.64 -5.78
C ARG A 259 -5.96 -14.30 -5.39
N TYR A 260 -5.09 -13.39 -4.99
CA TYR A 260 -5.41 -12.00 -4.70
C TYR A 260 -4.26 -11.11 -5.15
N ALA A 261 -4.59 -9.85 -5.45
CA ALA A 261 -3.53 -8.85 -5.59
C ALA A 261 -2.99 -8.48 -4.21
N ARG A 262 -1.78 -7.90 -4.19
CA ARG A 262 -1.06 -7.53 -2.96
C ARG A 262 -1.99 -6.91 -1.89
N PRO A 263 -2.08 -7.48 -0.69
CA PRO A 263 -2.86 -6.95 0.41
C PRO A 263 -2.38 -5.57 0.89
N LEU A 264 -3.28 -4.78 1.46
CA LEU A 264 -2.97 -3.51 2.11
C LEU A 264 -3.25 -3.59 3.62
N GLY A 265 -2.25 -3.32 4.45
CA GLY A 265 -2.40 -3.26 5.90
C GLY A 265 -2.73 -1.84 6.42
N ARG A 266 -3.81 -1.68 7.20
CA ARG A 266 -4.16 -0.41 7.85
C ARG A 266 -4.52 -0.64 9.32
N GLY A 267 -3.54 -0.49 10.20
CA GLY A 267 -3.71 -0.84 11.61
C GLY A 267 -4.25 -2.27 11.72
N ARG A 268 -5.41 -2.44 12.36
CA ARG A 268 -6.07 -3.74 12.56
C ARG A 268 -6.72 -4.37 11.32
N HIS A 269 -6.63 -3.75 10.15
CA HIS A 269 -7.29 -4.25 8.95
C HIS A 269 -6.29 -4.74 7.91
N VAL A 270 -6.63 -5.86 7.25
CA VAL A 270 -6.04 -6.24 5.97
C VAL A 270 -7.11 -6.10 4.90
N TYR A 271 -6.82 -5.30 3.88
CA TYR A 271 -7.68 -5.15 2.71
C TYR A 271 -7.16 -6.01 1.56
N LEU A 272 -8.06 -6.79 0.98
CA LEU A 272 -7.78 -7.67 -0.14
C LEU A 272 -8.54 -7.20 -1.37
N ARG A 273 -7.82 -7.00 -2.46
CA ARG A 273 -8.46 -6.73 -3.75
C ARG A 273 -8.90 -8.04 -4.38
N GLY A 274 -10.16 -8.10 -4.78
CA GLY A 274 -10.67 -9.24 -5.52
C GLY A 274 -9.98 -9.41 -6.89
N THR A 275 -10.42 -10.40 -7.66
CA THR A 275 -9.93 -10.62 -9.04
C THR A 275 -10.21 -9.45 -9.98
N SER A 276 -11.16 -8.59 -9.60
CA SER A 276 -11.46 -7.30 -10.23
C SER A 276 -10.95 -6.15 -9.36
N PRO A 277 -10.36 -5.08 -9.93
CA PRO A 277 -9.90 -3.91 -9.16
C PRO A 277 -11.05 -3.11 -8.53
N ARG A 278 -12.29 -3.53 -8.73
CA ARG A 278 -13.52 -2.82 -8.34
C ARG A 278 -14.03 -3.24 -6.97
N GLN A 279 -13.52 -4.33 -6.42
CA GLN A 279 -13.99 -4.90 -5.17
C GLN A 279 -12.84 -5.04 -4.18
N TRP A 280 -13.11 -4.60 -2.95
CA TRP A 280 -12.27 -4.79 -1.79
C TRP A 280 -13.00 -5.66 -0.78
N TYR A 281 -12.27 -6.62 -0.20
CA TYR A 281 -12.65 -7.35 1.00
C TYR A 281 -11.81 -6.81 2.17
N VAL A 282 -12.33 -6.91 3.38
CA VAL A 282 -11.62 -6.49 4.59
C VAL A 282 -11.67 -7.61 5.61
N MET A 283 -10.52 -7.89 6.21
CA MET A 283 -10.38 -8.67 7.43
C MET A 283 -10.04 -7.72 8.57
N ASP A 284 -10.84 -7.73 9.65
CA ASP A 284 -10.60 -6.97 10.88
C ASP A 284 -10.16 -7.95 11.98
N ILE A 285 -9.02 -7.67 12.64
CA ILE A 285 -8.42 -8.57 13.65
C ILE A 285 -8.73 -8.17 15.09
N ARG A 286 -9.83 -7.45 15.36
CA ARG A 286 -10.28 -7.21 16.74
C ARG A 286 -10.31 -8.51 17.52
N SER A 287 -9.75 -8.47 18.72
CA SER A 287 -9.98 -9.49 19.74
C SER A 287 -11.49 -9.59 19.94
N GLN A 288 -12.05 -10.79 19.75
CA GLN A 288 -13.34 -11.06 20.36
C GLN A 288 -13.12 -10.90 21.87
N ARG A 289 -13.84 -9.98 22.50
CA ARG A 289 -13.97 -10.03 23.96
C ARG A 289 -14.60 -11.38 24.27
N GLU A 290 -13.88 -12.22 24.99
CA GLU A 290 -14.52 -13.31 25.73
C GLU A 290 -15.61 -12.64 26.59
N LEU A 291 -16.86 -13.03 26.34
CA LEU A 291 -18.03 -12.64 27.14
C LEU A 291 -18.01 -13.40 28.46
#